data_AF-A0A920RT82-F1
#
_entry.id   AF-A0A920RT82-F1
#
_cell.length_a   1.000
_cell.length_b   1.000
_cell.length_c   1.000
_cell.angle_alpha   90.00
_cell.angle_beta   90.00
_cell.angle_gamma   90.00
#
_symmetry.space_group_name_H-M   'P 1'
#
loop_
_entity.id
_entity.type
_entity.pdbx_description
1 polymer ?
#
loop_
_entity_poly.entity_id
_entity_poly.type
_entity_poly.pdbx_seq_one_letter_code
_entity_poly.pdbx_strand_id
1 'polypeptide(L)'
;MSGYDPKDRRTSTIPADFNFQFAQNLNRLSLQSKRIGLLSSGSEDSEGNKLLSKATEILGKLGADVIPISETKEYPGEEELFVLLFEFREGINKYLRKANSDLQNLNQLIAFNNENRDLAMEHFGQEIFIESAETLGQRSKYMRSVEFTTKESRNYIDNLLSKYNLNALVGLTRGPAWLINYNGGDEQAIEISDHGEWRVCSHVGVSSHHHTIWSCRWFACRYLIHFYCLG
;
A
#
# COMPACT_ATOMS: atom_id res chain seq x y z
N MET A 1 -13.50 9.45 4.71
CA MET A 1 -14.97 9.29 4.88
C MET A 1 -15.40 8.09 4.04
N SER A 2 -16.44 7.39 4.49
CA SER A 2 -17.01 6.22 3.80
C SER A 2 -18.40 6.54 3.29
N GLY A 3 -18.76 6.03 2.10
CA GLY A 3 -20.10 6.21 1.56
C GLY A 3 -20.16 5.95 0.07
N TYR A 4 -21.38 5.91 -0.44
CA TYR A 4 -21.67 5.86 -1.86
C TYR A 4 -21.42 7.22 -2.52
N ASP A 5 -20.78 7.23 -3.68
CA ASP A 5 -20.63 8.39 -4.56
C ASP A 5 -21.10 8.01 -5.97
N PRO A 6 -22.19 8.61 -6.49
CA PRO A 6 -22.67 8.32 -7.84
C PRO A 6 -21.67 8.71 -8.95
N LYS A 7 -20.69 9.56 -8.66
CA LYS A 7 -19.62 9.95 -9.60
C LYS A 7 -18.45 8.97 -9.62
N ASP A 8 -18.36 8.08 -8.63
CA ASP A 8 -17.38 7.00 -8.57
C ASP A 8 -18.05 5.63 -8.56
N ARG A 9 -18.01 4.98 -9.73
CA ARG A 9 -18.54 3.63 -9.94
C ARG A 9 -17.96 2.60 -8.96
N ARG A 10 -16.77 2.79 -8.41
CA ARG A 10 -16.20 1.84 -7.43
C ARG A 10 -16.99 1.81 -6.13
N THR A 11 -17.64 2.91 -5.75
CA THR A 11 -18.47 2.95 -4.54
C THR A 11 -19.81 2.22 -4.70
N SER A 12 -20.20 1.86 -5.92
CA SER A 12 -21.46 1.13 -6.16
C SER A 12 -21.39 -0.34 -5.75
N THR A 13 -20.20 -0.87 -5.42
CA THR A 13 -20.02 -2.25 -4.97
C THR A 13 -20.05 -2.39 -3.45
N ILE A 14 -20.26 -1.29 -2.71
CA ILE A 14 -20.43 -1.36 -1.27
C ILE A 14 -21.71 -2.15 -0.97
N PRO A 15 -21.66 -3.18 -0.10
CA PRO A 15 -22.86 -3.91 0.31
C PRO A 15 -23.93 -2.98 0.87
N ALA A 16 -25.20 -3.23 0.51
CA ALA A 16 -26.31 -2.39 0.93
C ALA A 16 -26.51 -2.38 2.47
N ASP A 17 -26.05 -3.42 3.15
CA ASP A 17 -26.10 -3.63 4.60
C ASP A 17 -24.80 -3.24 5.31
N PHE A 18 -23.85 -2.61 4.61
CA PHE A 18 -22.58 -2.22 5.21
C PHE A 18 -22.77 -1.19 6.35
N ASN A 19 -22.25 -1.52 7.53
CA ASN A 19 -22.32 -0.62 8.69
C ASN A 19 -21.18 0.40 8.69
N PHE A 20 -21.51 1.67 8.46
CA PHE A 20 -20.55 2.78 8.49
C PHE A 20 -20.26 3.34 9.90
N GLN A 21 -20.88 2.80 10.94
CA GLN A 21 -20.70 3.26 12.33
C GLN A 21 -19.44 2.65 12.96
N PHE A 22 -18.26 2.98 12.43
CA PHE A 22 -16.98 2.38 12.85
C PHE A 22 -16.61 2.63 14.32
N ALA A 23 -17.11 3.72 14.93
CA ALA A 23 -16.88 4.03 16.33
C ALA A 23 -17.87 3.31 17.27
N GLN A 24 -18.91 2.68 16.73
CA GLN A 24 -19.87 1.95 17.53
C GLN A 24 -19.20 0.70 18.10
N ASN A 25 -19.38 0.46 19.40
CA ASN A 25 -18.86 -0.72 20.11
C ASN A 25 -17.33 -0.81 20.25
N LEU A 26 -16.56 0.28 20.09
CA LEU A 26 -15.11 0.26 20.35
C LEU A 26 -14.75 -0.30 21.74
N ASN A 27 -15.59 -0.02 22.74
CA ASN A 27 -15.46 -0.52 24.11
C ASN A 27 -15.80 -2.00 24.29
N ARG A 28 -16.39 -2.65 23.28
CA ARG A 28 -16.72 -4.09 23.28
C ARG A 28 -15.73 -4.90 22.43
N LEU A 29 -14.84 -4.24 21.69
CA LEU A 29 -13.81 -4.90 20.92
C LEU A 29 -12.76 -5.47 21.88
N SER A 30 -12.40 -6.74 21.67
CA SER A 30 -11.39 -7.44 22.44
C SER A 30 -10.53 -8.28 21.52
N LEU A 31 -9.26 -8.41 21.86
CA LEU A 31 -8.33 -9.33 21.20
C LEU A 31 -8.41 -10.75 21.79
N GLN A 32 -9.23 -10.96 22.83
CA GLN A 32 -9.43 -12.26 23.45
C GLN A 32 -9.82 -13.30 22.39
N SER A 33 -9.03 -14.36 22.31
CA SER A 33 -9.22 -15.48 21.39
C SER A 33 -9.13 -15.12 19.90
N LYS A 34 -8.63 -13.92 19.54
CA LYS A 34 -8.35 -13.55 18.15
C LYS A 34 -7.02 -14.14 17.72
N ARG A 35 -6.97 -14.75 16.54
CA ARG A 35 -5.76 -15.32 15.94
C ARG A 35 -5.12 -14.29 15.03
N ILE A 36 -3.89 -13.88 15.32
CA ILE A 36 -3.20 -12.79 14.63
C ILE A 36 -1.91 -13.35 14.02
N GLY A 37 -1.78 -13.27 12.71
CA GLY A 37 -0.54 -13.65 12.03
C GLY A 37 0.48 -12.54 12.12
N LEU A 38 1.66 -12.80 12.67
CA LEU A 38 2.77 -11.86 12.74
C LEU A 38 3.77 -12.13 11.61
N LEU A 39 3.81 -11.23 10.64
CA LEU A 39 4.74 -11.26 9.51
C LEU A 39 6.15 -10.87 9.97
N SER A 40 7.16 -11.56 9.45
CA SER A 40 8.53 -11.51 9.96
C SER A 40 9.43 -10.42 9.39
N SER A 41 8.94 -9.52 8.52
CA SER A 41 9.83 -8.50 7.94
C SER A 41 10.41 -7.57 9.00
N GLY A 42 11.70 -7.26 8.87
CA GLY A 42 12.48 -6.56 9.88
C GLY A 42 13.02 -7.45 11.00
N SER A 43 12.81 -8.78 10.97
CA SER A 43 13.40 -9.72 11.94
C SER A 43 14.92 -9.77 11.91
N GLU A 44 15.52 -9.49 10.75
CA GLU A 44 16.98 -9.48 10.57
C GLU A 44 17.63 -8.23 11.18
N ASP A 45 16.85 -7.17 11.42
CA ASP A 45 17.31 -5.98 12.12
C ASP A 45 17.11 -6.14 13.64
N SER A 46 18.11 -5.77 14.43
CA SER A 46 18.08 -5.97 15.88
C SER A 46 16.96 -5.18 16.58
N GLU A 47 16.65 -3.97 16.10
CA GLU A 47 15.55 -3.14 16.62
C GLU A 47 14.20 -3.62 16.08
N GLY A 48 14.14 -4.00 14.80
CA GLY A 48 12.96 -4.62 14.19
C GLY A 48 12.54 -5.88 14.96
N ASN A 49 13.48 -6.77 15.28
CA ASN A 49 13.21 -7.97 16.06
C ASN A 49 12.71 -7.66 17.50
N LYS A 50 13.28 -6.63 18.15
CA LYS A 50 12.77 -6.15 19.46
C LYS A 50 11.33 -5.64 19.34
N LEU A 51 10.99 -4.94 18.27
CA LEU A 51 9.63 -4.43 18.04
C LEU A 51 8.64 -5.57 17.75
N LEU A 52 9.03 -6.57 16.95
CA LEU A 52 8.22 -7.77 16.72
C LEU A 52 7.98 -8.54 18.02
N SER A 53 9.01 -8.70 18.85
CA SER A 53 8.90 -9.32 20.18
C SER A 53 7.94 -8.56 21.09
N LYS A 54 8.05 -7.23 21.12
CA LYS A 54 7.16 -6.36 21.89
C LYS A 54 5.72 -6.40 21.39
N ALA A 55 5.51 -6.45 20.08
CA ALA A 55 4.18 -6.61 19.49
C ALA A 55 3.54 -7.94 19.91
N THR A 56 4.28 -9.04 19.83
CA THR A 56 3.83 -10.35 20.33
C THR A 56 3.42 -10.31 21.80
N GLU A 57 4.26 -9.70 22.65
CA GLU A 57 3.98 -9.59 24.08
C GLU A 57 2.70 -8.79 24.36
N ILE A 58 2.53 -7.63 23.73
CA ILE A 58 1.36 -6.77 23.93
C ILE A 58 0.09 -7.48 23.46
N LEU A 59 0.11 -8.10 22.28
CA LEU A 59 -1.05 -8.80 21.74
C LEU A 59 -1.42 -10.03 22.56
N GLY A 60 -0.42 -10.80 23.00
CA GLY A 60 -0.62 -11.93 23.90
C GLY A 60 -1.22 -11.52 25.25
N LYS A 61 -0.72 -10.42 25.85
CA LYS A 61 -1.29 -9.85 27.09
C LYS A 61 -2.74 -9.40 26.94
N LEU A 62 -3.16 -9.01 25.74
CA LEU A 62 -4.54 -8.64 25.42
C LEU A 62 -5.41 -9.86 25.04
N GLY A 63 -4.87 -11.07 25.10
CA GLY A 63 -5.60 -12.32 24.90
C GLY A 63 -5.60 -12.86 23.47
N ALA A 64 -4.79 -12.29 22.57
CA ALA A 64 -4.64 -12.80 21.21
C ALA A 64 -3.74 -14.05 21.15
N ASP A 65 -4.04 -14.95 20.23
CA ASP A 65 -3.14 -16.03 19.80
C ASP A 65 -2.28 -15.51 18.64
N VAL A 66 -1.01 -15.19 18.92
CA VAL A 66 -0.09 -14.59 17.95
C VAL A 66 0.72 -15.67 17.26
N ILE A 67 0.57 -15.80 15.95
CA ILE A 67 1.15 -16.87 15.15
C ILE A 67 2.24 -16.28 14.25
N PRO A 68 3.52 -16.61 14.44
CA PRO A 68 4.58 -16.13 13.55
C PRO A 68 4.43 -16.74 12.15
N ILE A 69 4.58 -15.92 11.11
CA ILE A 69 4.49 -16.31 9.71
C ILE A 69 5.79 -15.91 9.01
N SER A 70 6.54 -16.90 8.55
CA SER A 70 7.81 -16.74 7.83
C SER A 70 7.66 -16.86 6.30
N GLU A 71 6.46 -17.07 5.79
CA GLU A 71 6.23 -17.31 4.36
C GLU A 71 6.22 -15.99 3.57
N THR A 72 7.29 -15.75 2.81
CA THR A 72 7.37 -14.65 1.86
C THR A 72 7.11 -15.17 0.45
N LYS A 73 6.19 -14.53 -0.27
CA LYS A 73 5.98 -14.75 -1.70
C LYS A 73 6.74 -13.69 -2.50
N GLU A 74 7.21 -14.06 -3.68
CA GLU A 74 7.74 -13.09 -4.63
C GLU A 74 6.67 -12.04 -4.97
N TYR A 75 7.07 -10.78 -4.90
CA TYR A 75 6.18 -9.65 -5.11
C TYR A 75 6.04 -9.35 -6.61
N PRO A 76 4.82 -9.18 -7.15
CA PRO A 76 4.60 -8.89 -8.59
C PRO A 76 4.91 -7.43 -8.93
N GLY A 77 6.16 -7.01 -8.67
CA GLY A 77 6.58 -5.61 -8.71
C GLY A 77 6.58 -5.02 -10.11
N GLU A 78 6.95 -5.80 -11.12
CA GLU A 78 6.96 -5.33 -12.51
C GLU A 78 5.54 -5.09 -13.04
N GLU A 79 4.62 -6.03 -12.80
CA GLU A 79 3.23 -5.88 -13.21
C GLU A 79 2.53 -4.78 -12.43
N GLU A 80 2.80 -4.64 -11.13
CA GLU A 80 2.26 -3.55 -10.33
C GLU A 80 2.73 -2.19 -10.85
N LEU A 81 4.05 -2.03 -11.03
CA LEU A 81 4.60 -0.78 -11.55
C LEU A 81 3.98 -0.44 -12.91
N PHE A 82 3.83 -1.43 -13.79
CA PHE A 82 3.19 -1.22 -15.08
C PHE A 82 1.72 -0.78 -14.97
N VAL A 83 0.94 -1.38 -14.06
CA VAL A 83 -0.44 -0.95 -13.77
C VAL A 83 -0.45 0.51 -13.31
N LEU A 84 0.41 0.89 -12.37
CA LEU A 84 0.53 2.25 -11.86
C LEU A 84 0.90 3.25 -12.97
N LEU A 85 1.90 2.94 -13.78
CA LEU A 85 2.32 3.79 -14.91
C LEU A 85 1.18 3.99 -15.92
N PHE A 86 0.46 2.91 -16.26
CA PHE A 86 -0.65 2.97 -17.20
C PHE A 86 -1.83 3.79 -16.64
N GLU A 87 -2.23 3.51 -15.40
CA GLU A 87 -3.35 4.22 -14.76
C GLU A 87 -3.00 5.67 -14.46
N PHE A 88 -1.75 6.00 -14.11
CA PHE A 88 -1.29 7.38 -13.94
C PHE A 88 -1.47 8.17 -15.24
N ARG A 89 -1.00 7.65 -16.39
CA ARG A 89 -1.18 8.31 -17.70
C ARG A 89 -2.64 8.58 -18.01
N GLU A 90 -3.49 7.56 -17.89
CA GLU A 90 -4.93 7.70 -18.18
C GLU A 90 -5.62 8.65 -17.20
N GLY A 91 -5.30 8.53 -15.90
CA GLY A 91 -5.86 9.31 -14.81
C GLY A 91 -5.49 10.78 -14.89
N ILE A 92 -4.20 11.10 -15.03
CA ILE A 92 -3.72 12.48 -15.10
C ILE A 92 -4.25 13.18 -16.34
N ASN A 93 -4.29 12.51 -17.49
CA ASN A 93 -4.87 13.05 -18.72
C ASN A 93 -6.36 13.35 -18.56
N LYS A 94 -7.11 12.45 -17.91
CA LYS A 94 -8.54 12.66 -17.64
C LYS A 94 -8.78 13.81 -16.67
N TYR A 95 -7.91 13.96 -15.68
CA TYR A 95 -7.96 15.06 -14.71
C TYR A 95 -7.64 16.41 -15.37
N LEU A 96 -6.50 16.51 -16.07
CA LEU A 96 -6.02 17.76 -16.67
C LEU A 96 -7.02 18.35 -17.68
N ARG A 97 -7.66 17.52 -18.50
CA ARG A 97 -8.74 17.97 -19.42
C ARG A 97 -9.94 18.66 -18.73
N LYS A 98 -10.11 18.46 -17.43
CA LYS A 98 -11.18 19.05 -16.62
C LYS A 98 -10.66 20.08 -15.63
N ALA A 99 -9.35 20.18 -15.47
CA ALA A 99 -8.73 21.09 -14.54
C ALA A 99 -8.78 22.51 -15.10
N ASN A 100 -8.79 23.50 -14.20
CA ASN A 100 -8.59 24.90 -14.58
C ASN A 100 -7.09 25.16 -14.79
N SER A 101 -6.52 24.57 -15.84
CA SER A 101 -5.11 24.64 -16.21
C SER A 101 -4.98 24.66 -17.73
N ASP A 102 -3.96 25.35 -18.23
CA ASP A 102 -3.61 25.34 -19.65
C ASP A 102 -3.03 23.98 -20.09
N LEU A 103 -2.57 23.17 -19.14
CA LEU A 103 -2.10 21.81 -19.40
C LEU A 103 -3.28 20.83 -19.53
N GLN A 104 -3.29 20.06 -20.62
CA GLN A 104 -4.36 19.14 -21.00
C GLN A 104 -3.95 17.66 -20.93
N ASN A 105 -2.66 17.35 -20.84
CA ASN A 105 -2.14 15.99 -20.82
C ASN A 105 -0.71 15.88 -20.24
N LEU A 106 -0.29 14.64 -20.00
CA LEU A 106 1.01 14.28 -19.45
C LEU A 106 2.19 14.77 -20.30
N ASN A 107 2.08 14.76 -21.63
CA ASN A 107 3.18 15.23 -22.50
C ASN A 107 3.40 16.75 -22.34
N GLN A 108 2.31 17.52 -22.21
CA GLN A 108 2.41 18.95 -21.92
C GLN A 108 2.97 19.21 -20.52
N LEU A 109 2.63 18.38 -19.54
CA LEU A 109 3.22 18.46 -18.20
C LEU A 109 4.73 18.15 -18.21
N ILE A 110 5.16 17.15 -18.98
CA ILE A 110 6.58 16.83 -19.19
C ILE A 110 7.31 18.02 -19.83
N ALA A 111 6.73 18.61 -20.88
CA ALA A 111 7.29 19.78 -21.55
C ALA A 111 7.40 20.98 -20.59
N PHE A 112 6.36 21.25 -19.80
CA PHE A 112 6.37 22.29 -18.78
C PHE A 112 7.51 22.09 -17.77
N ASN A 113 7.69 20.87 -17.25
CA ASN A 113 8.80 20.57 -16.34
C ASN A 113 10.16 20.78 -16.99
N ASN A 114 10.32 20.45 -18.28
CA ASN A 114 11.58 20.67 -19.01
C ASN A 114 11.89 22.17 -19.19
N GLU A 115 10.88 22.98 -19.50
CA GLU A 115 11.01 24.45 -19.63
C GLU A 115 11.33 25.11 -18.28
N ASN A 116 10.92 24.48 -17.17
CA ASN A 116 11.09 24.97 -15.80
C ASN A 116 12.06 24.08 -14.99
N ARG A 117 13.05 23.47 -15.65
CA ARG A 117 13.89 22.41 -15.07
C ARG A 117 14.54 22.81 -13.74
N ASP A 118 15.09 24.02 -13.65
CA ASP A 118 15.79 24.49 -12.46
C ASP A 118 14.87 24.60 -11.22
N LEU A 119 13.56 24.70 -11.42
CA LEU A 119 12.56 24.77 -10.34
C LEU A 119 11.85 23.43 -10.13
N ALA A 120 11.49 22.74 -11.21
CA ALA A 120 10.69 21.52 -11.16
C ALA A 120 11.52 20.26 -10.90
N MET A 121 12.83 20.29 -11.23
CA MET A 121 13.72 19.12 -11.27
C MET A 121 15.12 19.45 -10.74
N GLU A 122 15.21 20.22 -9.65
CA GLU A 122 16.49 20.62 -9.03
C GLU A 122 17.32 19.41 -8.56
N HIS A 123 16.67 18.41 -7.97
CA HIS A 123 17.34 17.24 -7.37
C HIS A 123 17.08 15.94 -8.13
N PHE A 124 15.89 15.76 -8.71
CA PHE A 124 15.48 14.53 -9.39
C PHE A 124 14.78 14.85 -10.71
N GLY A 125 14.84 13.90 -11.65
CA GLY A 125 14.17 14.00 -12.93
C GLY A 125 12.68 13.70 -12.86
N GLN A 126 12.13 13.31 -14.02
CA GLN A 126 10.72 12.96 -14.20
C GLN A 126 10.55 11.63 -14.93
N GLU A 127 11.41 10.67 -14.62
CA GLU A 127 11.50 9.35 -15.26
C GLU A 127 10.15 8.63 -15.23
N ILE A 128 9.44 8.66 -14.10
CA ILE A 128 8.09 8.09 -13.97
C ILE A 128 7.08 8.72 -14.93
N PHE A 129 7.18 10.03 -15.23
CA PHE A 129 6.29 10.67 -16.21
C PHE A 129 6.61 10.18 -17.62
N ILE A 130 7.90 10.04 -17.93
CA ILE A 130 8.38 9.55 -19.23
C ILE A 130 7.96 8.10 -19.43
N GLU A 131 8.26 7.20 -18.50
CA GLU A 131 7.85 5.79 -18.52
C GLU A 131 6.32 5.65 -18.58
N SER A 132 5.59 6.49 -17.86
CA SER A 132 4.13 6.49 -17.90
C SER A 132 3.61 6.89 -19.27
N ALA A 133 4.21 7.88 -19.94
CA ALA A 133 3.84 8.28 -21.30
C ALA A 133 4.03 7.13 -22.31
N GLU A 134 5.07 6.32 -22.15
CA GLU A 134 5.38 5.16 -23.00
C GLU A 134 4.32 4.04 -22.93
N THR A 135 3.46 4.03 -21.91
CA THR A 135 2.38 3.04 -21.78
C THR A 135 1.26 3.19 -22.82
N LEU A 136 1.28 4.25 -23.65
CA LEU A 136 0.30 4.48 -24.70
C LEU A 136 0.18 3.28 -25.65
N GLY A 137 -1.06 2.85 -25.89
CA GLY A 137 -1.35 1.71 -26.76
C GLY A 137 -1.15 0.33 -26.12
N GLN A 138 -0.66 0.24 -24.89
CA GLN A 138 -0.33 -1.04 -24.23
C GLN A 138 -1.48 -1.65 -23.42
N ARG A 139 -2.74 -1.47 -23.85
CA ARG A 139 -3.94 -1.88 -23.09
C ARG A 139 -3.98 -3.38 -22.79
N SER A 140 -3.52 -4.23 -23.71
CA SER A 140 -3.49 -5.68 -23.51
C SER A 140 -2.47 -6.11 -22.44
N LYS A 141 -1.33 -5.42 -22.34
CA LYS A 141 -0.37 -5.64 -21.24
C LYS A 141 -1.00 -5.22 -19.92
N TYR A 142 -1.65 -4.05 -19.90
CA TYR A 142 -2.31 -3.53 -18.71
C TYR A 142 -3.36 -4.50 -18.15
N MET A 143 -4.25 -5.01 -18.99
CA MET A 143 -5.29 -5.96 -18.54
C MET A 143 -4.69 -7.23 -17.92
N ARG A 144 -3.62 -7.78 -18.51
CA ARG A 144 -2.92 -8.95 -17.96
C ARG A 144 -2.23 -8.62 -16.62
N SER A 145 -1.58 -7.47 -16.53
CA SER A 145 -0.92 -7.02 -15.29
C SER A 145 -1.93 -6.78 -14.17
N VAL A 146 -3.10 -6.19 -14.46
CA VAL A 146 -4.19 -6.04 -13.46
C VAL A 146 -4.70 -7.39 -12.98
N GLU A 147 -4.96 -8.32 -13.90
CA GLU A 147 -5.45 -9.66 -13.55
C GLU A 147 -4.44 -10.38 -12.66
N PHE A 148 -3.17 -10.39 -13.06
CA PHE A 148 -2.09 -11.04 -12.33
C PHE A 148 -1.91 -10.44 -10.93
N THR A 149 -1.65 -9.13 -10.83
CA THR A 149 -1.42 -8.44 -9.54
C THR A 149 -2.60 -8.61 -8.59
N THR A 150 -3.83 -8.48 -9.10
CA THR A 150 -5.05 -8.65 -8.30
C THR A 150 -5.19 -10.08 -7.78
N LYS A 151 -4.99 -11.08 -8.66
CA LYS A 151 -5.10 -12.50 -8.31
C LYS A 151 -4.03 -12.90 -7.31
N GLU A 152 -2.77 -12.55 -7.57
CA GLU A 152 -1.64 -12.96 -6.74
C GLU A 152 -1.72 -12.36 -5.34
N SER A 153 -2.11 -11.08 -5.23
CA SER A 153 -2.27 -10.38 -3.95
C SER A 153 -3.42 -10.95 -3.12
N ARG A 154 -4.60 -11.16 -3.74
CA ARG A 154 -5.76 -11.76 -3.04
C ARG A 154 -5.46 -13.16 -2.56
N ASN A 155 -4.98 -14.01 -3.47
CA ASN A 155 -4.67 -15.40 -3.12
C ASN A 155 -3.64 -15.47 -2.00
N TYR A 156 -2.61 -14.61 -2.00
CA TYR A 156 -1.63 -14.61 -0.91
C TYR A 156 -2.26 -14.29 0.44
N ILE A 157 -3.02 -13.19 0.54
CA ILE A 157 -3.68 -12.78 1.78
C ILE A 157 -4.72 -13.82 2.23
N ASP A 158 -5.62 -14.23 1.33
CA ASP A 158 -6.70 -15.16 1.62
C ASP A 158 -6.17 -16.54 2.03
N ASN A 159 -5.07 -17.00 1.41
CA ASN A 159 -4.40 -18.25 1.79
C ASN A 159 -3.78 -18.15 3.17
N LEU A 160 -3.10 -17.06 3.52
CA LEU A 160 -2.54 -16.87 4.86
C LEU A 160 -3.65 -16.84 5.92
N LEU A 161 -4.71 -16.07 5.66
CA LEU A 161 -5.84 -15.97 6.59
C LEU A 161 -6.52 -17.34 6.79
N SER A 162 -6.80 -18.07 5.72
CA SER A 162 -7.47 -19.38 5.80
C SER A 162 -6.58 -20.48 6.39
N LYS A 163 -5.33 -20.60 5.92
CA LYS A 163 -4.37 -21.65 6.35
C LYS A 163 -4.11 -21.62 7.85
N TYR A 164 -3.99 -20.42 8.44
CA TYR A 164 -3.71 -20.25 9.86
C TYR A 164 -4.96 -19.88 10.69
N ASN A 165 -6.13 -19.83 10.04
CA ASN A 165 -7.40 -19.41 10.63
C ASN A 165 -7.29 -18.05 11.36
N LEU A 166 -6.77 -17.05 10.66
CA LEU A 166 -6.45 -15.75 11.24
C LEU A 166 -7.62 -14.78 11.14
N ASN A 167 -7.72 -13.90 12.12
CA ASN A 167 -8.57 -12.72 12.06
C ASN A 167 -7.86 -11.52 11.42
N ALA A 168 -6.52 -11.48 11.47
CA ALA A 168 -5.72 -10.38 10.94
C ALA A 168 -4.27 -10.81 10.68
N LEU A 169 -3.60 -10.02 9.82
CA LEU A 169 -2.15 -10.03 9.65
C LEU A 169 -1.58 -8.72 10.23
N VAL A 170 -0.46 -8.82 10.93
CA VAL A 170 0.28 -7.70 11.52
C VAL A 170 1.74 -7.85 11.14
N GLY A 171 2.45 -6.73 10.97
CA GLY A 171 3.89 -6.72 10.81
C GLY A 171 4.41 -5.29 10.90
N LEU A 172 5.73 -5.15 10.80
CA LEU A 172 6.36 -3.83 10.80
C LEU A 172 6.11 -3.13 9.47
N THR A 173 5.49 -1.95 9.50
CA THR A 173 5.13 -1.23 8.27
C THR A 173 6.36 -0.80 7.46
N ARG A 174 7.30 -0.12 8.12
CA ARG A 174 8.58 0.34 7.55
C ARG A 174 9.65 0.46 8.62
N GLY A 175 10.91 0.55 8.18
CA GLY A 175 12.04 0.94 9.02
C GLY A 175 11.92 2.38 9.55
N PRO A 176 12.85 2.81 10.41
CA PRO A 176 12.89 4.19 10.90
C PRO A 176 13.11 5.19 9.75
N ALA A 177 12.82 6.46 10.02
CA ALA A 177 13.14 7.53 9.07
C ALA A 177 14.67 7.64 8.87
N TRP A 178 15.08 7.89 7.64
CA TRP A 178 16.47 8.12 7.24
C TRP A 178 16.75 9.62 7.03
N LEU A 179 18.04 9.96 7.00
CA LEU A 179 18.48 11.32 6.64
C LEU A 179 18.22 11.59 5.16
N ILE A 180 17.76 12.80 4.85
CA ILE A 180 17.48 13.21 3.48
C ILE A 180 18.79 13.17 2.66
N ASN A 181 18.74 12.51 1.50
CA ASN A 181 19.85 12.45 0.54
C ASN A 181 19.37 12.91 -0.84
N TYR A 182 19.76 14.12 -1.25
CA TYR A 182 19.41 14.68 -2.55
C TYR A 182 20.16 14.04 -3.73
N ASN A 183 21.28 13.36 -3.48
CA ASN A 183 22.10 12.78 -4.54
C ASN A 183 21.64 11.36 -4.91
N GLY A 184 21.48 10.49 -3.90
CA GLY A 184 21.10 9.08 -4.11
C GLY A 184 19.67 8.75 -3.76
N GLY A 185 18.87 9.74 -3.35
CA GLY A 185 17.48 9.55 -2.96
C GLY A 185 17.32 8.66 -1.72
N ASP A 186 16.09 8.16 -1.54
CA ASP A 186 15.72 7.33 -0.40
C ASP A 186 16.47 5.99 -0.39
N GLU A 187 16.75 5.40 -1.55
CA GLU A 187 17.45 4.11 -1.64
C GLU A 187 18.83 4.17 -1.00
N GLN A 188 19.68 5.12 -1.45
CA GLN A 188 21.00 5.29 -0.85
C GLN A 188 20.91 5.76 0.61
N ALA A 189 19.92 6.58 0.96
CA ALA A 189 19.73 7.04 2.32
C ALA A 189 19.41 5.90 3.29
N ILE A 190 18.62 4.91 2.85
CA ILE A 190 18.33 3.71 3.62
C ILE A 190 19.57 2.83 3.73
N GLU A 191 20.30 2.61 2.62
CA GLU A 191 21.51 1.76 2.61
C GLU A 191 22.60 2.26 3.59
N ILE A 192 22.77 3.57 3.71
CA ILE A 192 23.77 4.16 4.61
C ILE A 192 23.26 4.33 6.05
N SER A 193 22.00 4.00 6.32
CA SER A 193 21.43 4.09 7.66
C SER A 193 21.71 2.81 8.45
N ASP A 194 21.87 2.95 9.77
CA ASP A 194 22.12 1.81 10.67
C ASP A 194 20.96 0.81 10.76
N HIS A 195 19.83 1.14 10.13
CA HIS A 195 18.60 0.35 10.14
C HIS A 195 18.15 0.10 8.70
N GLY A 196 18.36 -1.12 8.21
CA GLY A 196 17.93 -1.50 6.85
C GLY A 196 16.42 -1.36 6.64
N GLU A 197 15.96 -1.53 5.39
CA GLU A 197 14.53 -1.39 5.10
C GLU A 197 13.72 -2.56 5.67
N TRP A 198 12.70 -2.26 6.47
CA TRP A 198 11.67 -3.23 6.84
C TRP A 198 10.50 -3.07 5.87
N ARG A 199 10.02 -4.16 5.26
CA ARG A 199 8.91 -4.11 4.31
C ARG A 199 7.83 -5.10 4.71
N VAL A 200 6.74 -4.62 5.32
CA VAL A 200 5.47 -5.36 5.36
C VAL A 200 4.36 -4.46 4.82
N CYS A 201 3.56 -4.99 3.90
CA CYS A 201 2.26 -4.43 3.60
C CYS A 201 1.32 -4.67 4.80
N SER A 202 1.38 -3.83 5.84
CA SER A 202 0.38 -3.86 6.91
C SER A 202 -0.93 -3.28 6.37
N HIS A 203 -1.84 -4.14 5.93
CA HIS A 203 -3.22 -3.78 5.62
C HIS A 203 -4.10 -3.98 6.85
N VAL A 204 -4.85 -2.96 7.23
CA VAL A 204 -6.03 -3.13 8.09
C VAL A 204 -7.23 -3.30 7.16
N GLY A 205 -7.33 -4.50 6.57
CA GLY A 205 -8.44 -4.88 5.70
C GLY A 205 -9.41 -5.77 6.48
N VAL A 206 -10.55 -5.21 6.87
CA VAL A 206 -11.72 -5.99 7.27
C VAL A 206 -12.13 -6.81 6.03
N SER A 207 -12.08 -8.15 6.12
CA SER A 207 -12.60 -9.04 5.07
C SER A 207 -14.13 -8.98 5.05
N SER A 208 -14.69 -7.87 4.57
CA SER A 208 -16.04 -7.82 4.06
C SER A 208 -15.91 -7.67 2.55
N HIS A 209 -16.06 -8.81 1.87
CA HIS A 209 -16.29 -8.99 0.43
C HIS A 209 -16.38 -7.71 -0.44
N HIS A 210 -15.51 -7.66 -1.45
CA HIS A 210 -15.45 -6.78 -2.64
C HIS A 210 -14.55 -5.53 -2.62
N HIS A 211 -13.42 -5.70 -3.34
CA HIS A 211 -12.78 -4.75 -4.26
C HIS A 211 -12.33 -3.36 -3.78
N THR A 212 -11.16 -3.29 -3.15
CA THR A 212 -10.06 -2.40 -3.59
C THR A 212 -8.76 -2.80 -2.90
N ILE A 213 -7.78 -3.30 -3.66
CA ILE A 213 -6.38 -3.35 -3.24
C ILE A 213 -5.74 -2.18 -3.96
N TRP A 214 -5.53 -1.07 -3.25
CA TRP A 214 -4.65 -0.03 -3.74
C TRP A 214 -3.23 -0.45 -3.39
N SER A 215 -2.42 -0.59 -4.44
CA SER A 215 -0.97 -0.78 -4.42
C SER A 215 -0.29 -0.11 -3.22
N CYS A 216 0.31 -0.93 -2.36
CA CYS A 216 1.08 -0.50 -1.20
C CYS A 216 2.49 -0.11 -1.62
N ARG A 217 2.63 1.03 -2.31
CA ARG A 217 3.95 1.65 -2.51
C ARG A 217 3.99 3.16 -2.29
N TRP A 218 2.85 3.85 -2.34
CA TRP A 218 2.86 5.32 -2.44
C TRP A 218 2.39 6.13 -1.23
N PHE A 219 1.80 5.53 -0.20
CA PHE A 219 1.37 6.29 0.98
C PHE A 219 1.50 5.48 2.27
N ALA A 220 2.58 5.69 3.01
CA ALA A 220 2.64 5.37 4.43
C ALA A 220 3.64 6.28 5.15
N CYS A 221 3.17 7.49 5.49
CA CYS A 221 3.82 8.34 6.48
C CYS A 221 2.92 8.43 7.73
N ARG A 222 3.16 7.51 8.67
CA ARG A 222 3.09 7.68 10.15
C ARG A 222 2.90 6.33 10.83
N TYR A 223 3.74 6.09 11.83
CA TYR A 223 3.60 5.03 12.82
C TYR A 223 2.20 5.00 13.43
N LEU A 224 1.53 3.85 13.37
CA LEU A 224 0.99 3.10 14.52
C LEU A 224 0.27 1.86 13.97
N ILE A 225 0.52 0.72 14.59
CA ILE A 225 -0.28 -0.50 14.39
C ILE A 225 -1.72 -0.16 14.79
N HIS A 226 -2.65 -0.13 13.83
CA HIS A 226 -4.07 0.06 14.11
C HIS A 226 -4.82 -1.23 13.81
N PHE A 227 -5.53 -1.74 14.81
CA PHE A 227 -6.34 -2.96 14.72
C PHE A 227 -7.81 -2.61 14.46
N TYR A 228 -8.48 -3.39 13.59
CA TYR A 228 -9.93 -3.56 13.66
C TYR A 228 -10.27 -5.05 13.60
N CYS A 229 -10.93 -5.53 14.64
CA CYS A 229 -11.48 -6.89 14.70
C CYS A 229 -12.76 -6.97 13.86
N LEU A 230 -12.85 -8.00 13.02
CA LEU A 230 -14.14 -8.49 12.52
C LEU A 230 -14.96 -9.02 13.69
N GLY A 231 -16.17 -8.48 13.83
CA GLY A 231 -17.25 -9.04 14.64
C GLY A 231 -17.83 -10.27 13.97
#